data_AF-A0A1S6IWM3-F1
#
_entry.id   AF-A0A1S6IWM3-F1
#
_cell.length_a   1.000
_cell.length_b   1.000
_cell.length_c   1.000
_cell.angle_alpha   90.00
_cell.angle_beta   90.00
_cell.angle_gamma   90.00
#
_symmetry.space_group_name_H-M   'P 1'
#
loop_
_entity.id
_entity.type
_entity.pdbx_description
1 polymer ?
#
loop_
_entity_poly.entity_id
_entity_poly.type
_entity_poly.pdbx_seq_one_letter_code
_entity_poly.pdbx_strand_id
1 'polypeptide(L)'
;MAEKNNVISFEKELFMKNCDIFIDIAKIFGEMLQVGEATFSFDHSEAALTLNPSPKFEGDLARFSQEKIKSVTEEIVEIALLLLNNQEQQMLNQAREEGKTNESILQKKIDVVKQHIISDKLQNAFHFYRTCIGYVLEQFAAQRIVKAASPNYPAQETILLKLVVKDNMDEINKQAVFFEVYEDQLDEIIAVLTDLKNQNKPK
;
A
#
# COMPACT_ATOMS: atom_id res chain seq x y z
N MET A 1 2.46 50.12 -13.24
CA MET A 1 1.60 48.91 -13.19
C MET A 1 2.18 47.75 -14.01
N ALA A 2 3.49 47.48 -13.93
CA ALA A 2 4.16 46.44 -14.73
C ALA A 2 4.67 45.24 -13.89
N GLU A 3 4.81 45.39 -12.57
CA GLU A 3 5.38 44.36 -11.71
C GLU A 3 4.44 43.19 -11.43
N LYS A 4 3.11 43.42 -11.37
CA LYS A 4 2.14 42.34 -11.10
C LYS A 4 2.04 41.30 -12.22
N ASN A 5 2.31 41.67 -13.48
CA ASN A 5 2.23 40.73 -14.61
C ASN A 5 3.49 39.84 -14.73
N ASN A 6 4.67 40.31 -14.32
CA ASN A 6 5.91 39.53 -14.38
C ASN A 6 6.01 38.48 -13.26
N VAL A 7 5.45 38.76 -12.07
CA VAL A 7 5.47 37.79 -10.96
C VAL A 7 4.61 36.56 -11.30
N ILE A 8 3.46 36.77 -11.95
CA ILE A 8 2.55 35.68 -12.37
C ILE A 8 3.17 34.80 -13.45
N SER A 9 4.07 35.32 -14.31
CA SER A 9 4.75 34.49 -15.32
C SER A 9 5.86 33.65 -14.69
N PHE A 10 6.62 34.23 -13.76
CA PHE A 10 7.72 33.54 -13.09
C PHE A 10 7.23 32.39 -12.19
N GLU A 11 6.14 32.59 -11.44
CA GLU A 11 5.54 31.54 -10.61
C GLU A 11 5.06 30.36 -11.47
N LYS A 12 4.41 30.63 -12.61
CA LYS A 12 3.98 29.59 -13.56
C LYS A 12 5.16 28.84 -14.18
N GLU A 13 6.22 29.55 -14.56
CA GLU A 13 7.43 28.94 -15.11
C GLU A 13 8.14 28.04 -14.08
N LEU A 14 8.24 28.49 -12.84
CA LEU A 14 8.81 27.70 -11.74
C LEU A 14 7.98 26.45 -11.46
N PHE A 15 6.65 26.58 -11.50
CA PHE A 15 5.73 25.48 -11.26
C PHE A 15 5.79 24.42 -12.37
N MET A 16 5.88 24.86 -13.63
CA MET A 16 6.10 23.98 -14.78
C MET A 16 7.46 23.26 -14.72
N LYS A 17 8.53 23.99 -14.38
CA LYS A 17 9.87 23.40 -14.21
C LYS A 17 9.91 22.35 -13.12
N ASN A 18 9.19 22.56 -12.02
CA ASN A 18 9.07 21.56 -10.95
C ASN A 18 8.31 20.31 -11.41
N CYS A 19 7.29 20.47 -12.27
CA CYS A 19 6.60 19.35 -12.91
C CYS A 19 7.55 18.57 -13.84
N ASP A 20 8.35 19.24 -14.66
CA ASP A 20 9.31 18.57 -15.55
C ASP A 20 10.36 17.78 -14.74
N ILE A 21 10.88 18.35 -13.66
CA ILE A 21 11.80 17.64 -12.74
C ILE A 21 11.15 16.39 -12.14
N PHE A 22 9.89 16.50 -11.70
CA PHE A 22 9.14 15.34 -11.21
C PHE A 22 9.06 14.24 -12.26
N ILE A 23 8.70 14.61 -13.50
CA ILE A 23 8.55 13.66 -14.62
C ILE A 23 9.87 12.94 -14.89
N ASP A 24 10.97 13.68 -14.93
CA ASP A 24 12.30 13.12 -15.20
C ASP A 24 12.75 12.14 -14.12
N ILE A 25 12.59 12.49 -12.85
CA ILE A 25 12.94 11.60 -11.72
C ILE A 25 12.02 10.37 -11.70
N ALA A 26 10.71 10.54 -11.92
CA ALA A 26 9.77 9.42 -11.96
C ALA A 26 10.10 8.41 -13.07
N LYS A 27 10.55 8.88 -14.23
CA LYS A 27 11.04 7.99 -15.31
C LYS A 27 12.27 7.20 -14.89
N ILE A 28 13.26 7.87 -14.28
CA ILE A 28 14.47 7.22 -13.76
C ILE A 28 14.09 6.13 -12.73
N PHE A 29 13.21 6.46 -11.78
CA PHE A 29 12.74 5.49 -10.78
C PHE A 29 11.97 4.33 -11.40
N GLY A 30 11.16 4.60 -12.44
CA GLY A 30 10.48 3.56 -13.18
C GLY A 30 11.45 2.57 -13.83
N GLU A 31 12.52 3.07 -14.45
CA GLU A 31 13.60 2.22 -14.97
C GLU A 31 14.29 1.41 -13.86
N MET A 32 14.61 2.05 -12.73
CA MET A 32 15.22 1.39 -11.57
C MET A 32 14.33 0.26 -11.01
N LEU A 33 13.01 0.49 -10.91
CA LEU A 33 12.04 -0.51 -10.47
C LEU A 33 11.98 -1.71 -11.42
N GLN A 34 12.08 -1.48 -12.73
CA GLN A 34 12.05 -2.55 -13.73
C GLN A 34 13.27 -3.47 -13.64
N VAL A 35 14.44 -2.92 -13.30
CA VAL A 35 15.70 -3.69 -13.19
C VAL A 35 16.01 -4.14 -11.76
N GLY A 36 15.17 -3.81 -10.78
CA GLY A 36 15.32 -4.23 -9.38
C GLY A 36 16.31 -3.37 -8.55
N GLU A 37 16.69 -2.21 -9.05
CA GLU A 37 17.58 -1.24 -8.37
C GLU A 37 16.79 -0.22 -7.52
N ALA A 38 15.46 -0.32 -7.57
CA ALA A 38 14.55 0.33 -6.64
C ALA A 38 13.48 -0.68 -6.20
N THR A 39 12.91 -0.48 -5.02
CA THR A 39 11.85 -1.33 -4.49
C THR A 39 10.81 -0.50 -3.77
N PHE A 40 9.56 -0.71 -4.13
CA PHE A 40 8.41 -0.18 -3.40
C PHE A 40 8.04 -1.18 -2.30
N SER A 41 8.05 -0.72 -1.04
CA SER A 41 7.72 -1.53 0.12
C SER A 41 6.53 -0.95 0.87
N PHE A 42 5.73 -1.84 1.44
CA PHE A 42 4.58 -1.51 2.26
C PHE A 42 4.79 -2.14 3.64
N ASP A 43 4.67 -1.34 4.70
CA ASP A 43 4.59 -1.83 6.08
C ASP A 43 3.26 -1.39 6.72
N HIS A 44 2.91 -1.94 7.88
CA HIS A 44 1.64 -1.69 8.59
C HIS A 44 1.29 -0.20 8.86
N SER A 45 2.24 0.72 8.75
CA SER A 45 2.12 2.14 9.05
C SER A 45 2.51 3.06 7.88
N GLU A 46 3.40 2.63 6.99
CA GLU A 46 4.05 3.48 6.00
C GLU A 46 4.27 2.73 4.67
N ALA A 47 4.41 3.49 3.59
CA ALA A 47 4.92 2.99 2.32
C ALA A 47 6.17 3.77 1.95
N ALA A 48 7.14 3.08 1.37
CA ALA A 48 8.42 3.67 1.03
C ALA A 48 8.92 3.19 -0.33
N LEU A 49 9.66 4.06 -1.00
CA LEU A 49 10.43 3.73 -2.20
C LEU A 49 11.91 3.74 -1.84
N THR A 50 12.51 2.56 -1.74
CA THR A 50 13.93 2.40 -1.41
C THR A 50 14.74 2.31 -2.70
N LEU A 51 15.84 3.04 -2.76
CA LEU A 51 16.73 3.12 -3.91
C LEU A 51 18.06 2.45 -3.57
N ASN A 52 18.49 1.50 -4.40
CA ASN A 52 19.81 0.90 -4.37
C ASN A 52 20.48 1.19 -5.73
N PRO A 53 20.86 2.44 -6.02
CA PRO A 53 21.27 2.80 -7.37
C PRO A 53 22.62 2.16 -7.72
N SER A 54 22.69 1.54 -8.89
CA SER A 54 23.97 1.22 -9.54
C SER A 54 24.60 2.47 -10.18
N PRO A 55 25.91 2.43 -10.53
CA PRO A 55 26.63 3.60 -11.06
C PRO A 55 25.98 4.27 -12.28
N LYS A 56 25.18 3.50 -13.06
CA LYS A 56 24.38 4.02 -14.16
C LYS A 56 23.37 5.07 -13.68
N PHE A 57 22.57 4.74 -12.66
CA PHE A 57 21.50 5.60 -12.16
C PHE A 57 22.02 6.70 -11.24
N GLU A 58 23.16 6.49 -10.57
CA GLU A 58 23.84 7.55 -9.82
C GLU A 58 24.19 8.74 -10.74
N GLY A 59 24.65 8.47 -11.97
CA GLY A 59 24.92 9.51 -12.97
C GLY A 59 23.66 10.27 -13.40
N ASP A 60 22.56 9.55 -13.63
CA ASP A 60 21.27 10.14 -14.04
C ASP A 60 20.62 10.98 -12.92
N LEU A 61 20.84 10.60 -11.66
CA LEU A 61 20.33 11.31 -10.49
C LEU A 61 21.25 12.46 -10.03
N ALA A 62 22.55 12.41 -10.31
CA ALA A 62 23.52 13.42 -9.88
C ALA A 62 23.23 14.85 -10.37
N ARG A 63 22.40 14.99 -11.42
CA ARG A 63 21.92 16.29 -11.93
C ARG A 63 20.88 16.97 -11.03
N PHE A 64 20.34 16.25 -10.04
CA PHE A 64 19.36 16.77 -9.09
C PHE A 64 19.96 16.87 -7.68
N SER A 65 19.48 17.82 -6.89
CA SER A 65 19.85 17.87 -5.47
C SER A 65 19.19 16.73 -4.70
N GLN A 66 19.85 16.25 -3.64
CA GLN A 66 19.29 15.20 -2.76
C GLN A 66 17.93 15.58 -2.18
N GLU A 67 17.76 16.86 -1.80
CA GLU A 67 16.49 17.40 -1.32
C GLU A 67 15.39 17.28 -2.37
N LYS A 68 15.71 17.58 -3.64
CA LYS A 68 14.75 17.48 -4.74
C LYS A 68 14.38 16.04 -5.05
N ILE A 69 15.37 15.13 -5.03
CA ILE A 69 15.15 13.70 -5.17
C ILE A 69 14.21 13.22 -4.06
N LYS A 70 14.52 13.53 -2.79
CA LYS A 70 13.70 13.16 -1.63
C LYS A 70 12.25 13.67 -1.75
N SER A 71 12.07 14.96 -2.04
CA SER A 71 10.74 15.57 -2.18
C SER A 71 9.93 14.93 -3.31
N VAL A 72 10.57 14.61 -4.45
CA VAL A 72 9.90 13.92 -5.55
C VAL A 72 9.61 12.46 -5.22
N THR A 73 10.49 11.77 -4.49
CA THR A 73 10.24 10.40 -3.98
C THR A 73 8.98 10.36 -3.13
N GLU A 74 8.85 11.28 -2.17
CA GLU A 74 7.68 11.38 -1.29
C GLU A 74 6.40 11.63 -2.11
N GLU A 75 6.46 12.56 -3.07
CA GLU A 75 5.32 12.86 -3.94
C GLU A 75 4.94 11.67 -4.85
N ILE A 76 5.93 10.93 -5.38
CA ILE A 76 5.66 9.71 -6.17
C ILE A 76 4.97 8.65 -5.31
N VAL A 77 5.44 8.43 -4.08
CA VAL A 77 4.84 7.46 -3.15
C VAL A 77 3.39 7.85 -2.84
N GLU A 78 3.14 9.11 -2.53
CA GLU A 78 1.80 9.62 -2.23
C GLU A 78 0.86 9.44 -3.42
N ILE A 79 1.23 9.90 -4.62
CA ILE A 79 0.42 9.75 -5.82
C ILE A 79 0.19 8.27 -6.12
N ALA A 80 1.22 7.43 -6.03
CA ALA A 80 1.09 6.00 -6.29
C ALA A 80 0.10 5.33 -5.34
N LEU A 81 0.15 5.63 -4.03
CA LEU A 81 -0.79 5.09 -3.05
C LEU A 81 -2.23 5.52 -3.31
N LEU A 82 -2.45 6.80 -3.60
CA LEU A 82 -3.79 7.32 -3.91
C LEU A 82 -4.36 6.67 -5.18
N LEU A 83 -3.52 6.48 -6.21
CA LEU A 83 -3.91 5.77 -7.43
C LEU A 83 -4.23 4.30 -7.16
N LEU A 84 -3.41 3.60 -6.38
CA LEU A 84 -3.64 2.21 -5.97
C LEU A 84 -4.92 2.06 -5.11
N ASN A 85 -5.31 3.11 -4.40
CA ASN A 85 -6.59 3.22 -3.68
C ASN A 85 -7.77 3.67 -4.56
N ASN A 86 -7.58 3.80 -5.88
CA ASN A 86 -8.60 4.28 -6.84
C ASN A 86 -9.11 5.71 -6.55
N GLN A 87 -8.27 6.59 -6.01
CA GLN A 87 -8.63 7.97 -5.62
C GLN A 87 -8.26 9.04 -6.66
N GLU A 88 -7.94 8.64 -7.89
CA GLU A 88 -7.53 9.56 -8.97
C GLU A 88 -8.52 10.72 -9.19
N GLN A 89 -9.81 10.43 -9.33
CA GLN A 89 -10.83 11.46 -9.58
C GLN A 89 -10.97 12.42 -8.39
N GLN A 90 -10.80 11.92 -7.17
CA GLN A 90 -10.81 12.75 -5.97
C GLN A 90 -9.64 13.74 -5.99
N MET A 91 -8.43 13.27 -6.31
CA MET A 91 -7.24 14.11 -6.43
C MET A 91 -7.41 15.20 -7.50
N LEU A 92 -7.91 14.83 -8.69
CA LEU A 92 -8.11 15.77 -9.80
C LEU A 92 -9.17 16.83 -9.47
N ASN A 93 -10.25 16.45 -8.79
CA ASN A 93 -11.27 17.39 -8.35
C ASN A 93 -10.71 18.38 -7.31
N GLN A 94 -9.93 17.91 -6.34
CA GLN A 94 -9.27 18.78 -5.36
C GLN A 94 -8.30 19.77 -6.04
N ALA A 95 -7.47 19.29 -6.97
CA ALA A 95 -6.57 20.16 -7.72
C ALA A 95 -7.32 21.16 -8.62
N ARG A 96 -8.48 20.78 -9.16
CA ARG A 96 -9.34 21.68 -9.94
C ARG A 96 -9.91 22.81 -9.09
N GLU A 97 -10.27 22.55 -7.83
CA GLU A 97 -10.73 23.57 -6.88
C GLU A 97 -9.64 24.61 -6.60
N GLU A 98 -8.37 24.19 -6.59
CA GLU A 98 -7.22 25.09 -6.47
C GLU A 98 -6.86 25.83 -7.77
N GLY A 99 -7.22 25.24 -8.92
CA GLY A 99 -7.18 25.90 -10.22
C GLY A 99 -6.83 24.98 -11.39
N LYS A 100 -7.26 25.37 -12.60
CA LYS A 100 -7.05 24.59 -13.84
C LYS A 100 -5.59 24.25 -14.13
N THR A 101 -4.65 25.12 -13.75
CA THR A 101 -3.21 24.86 -13.92
C THR A 101 -2.74 23.72 -13.00
N ASN A 102 -3.20 23.70 -11.75
CA ASN A 102 -2.85 22.66 -10.77
C ASN A 102 -3.43 21.31 -11.21
N GLU A 103 -4.68 21.28 -11.67
CA GLU A 103 -5.30 20.09 -12.26
C GLU A 103 -4.48 19.55 -13.44
N SER A 104 -4.12 20.43 -14.39
CA SER A 104 -3.34 20.03 -15.58
C SER A 104 -1.98 19.44 -15.22
N ILE A 105 -1.33 19.98 -14.19
CA ILE A 105 -0.04 19.51 -13.72
C ILE A 105 -0.16 18.20 -12.96
N LEU A 106 -1.14 18.08 -12.08
CA LEU A 106 -1.39 16.83 -11.36
C LEU A 106 -1.74 15.70 -12.33
N GLN A 107 -2.53 15.98 -13.37
CA GLN A 107 -2.83 15.00 -14.41
C GLN A 107 -1.55 14.49 -15.08
N LYS A 108 -0.62 15.38 -15.47
CA LYS A 108 0.67 14.97 -16.05
C LYS A 108 1.49 14.09 -15.09
N LYS A 109 1.50 14.43 -13.80
CA LYS A 109 2.20 13.62 -12.78
C LYS A 109 1.56 12.24 -12.65
N ILE A 110 0.22 12.18 -12.58
CA ILE A 110 -0.54 10.92 -12.54
C ILE A 110 -0.23 10.06 -13.76
N ASP A 111 -0.25 10.63 -14.96
CA ASP A 111 -0.01 9.90 -16.21
C ASP A 111 1.38 9.24 -16.19
N VAL A 112 2.40 9.97 -15.73
CA VAL A 112 3.78 9.45 -15.64
C VAL A 112 3.90 8.39 -14.55
N VAL A 113 3.28 8.57 -13.38
CA VAL A 113 3.28 7.56 -12.31
C VAL A 113 2.59 6.28 -12.78
N LYS A 114 1.44 6.38 -13.46
CA LYS A 114 0.76 5.22 -14.04
C LYS A 114 1.61 4.51 -15.08
N GLN A 115 2.28 5.26 -15.94
CA GLN A 115 3.05 4.70 -17.05
C GLN A 115 4.35 4.02 -16.59
N HIS A 116 5.03 4.58 -15.58
CA HIS A 116 6.39 4.19 -15.24
C HIS A 116 6.55 3.53 -13.86
N ILE A 117 5.66 3.82 -12.90
CA ILE A 117 5.77 3.33 -11.52
C ILE A 117 4.75 2.24 -11.24
N ILE A 118 3.48 2.47 -11.57
CA ILE A 118 2.41 1.49 -11.34
C ILE A 118 2.55 0.34 -12.33
N SER A 119 2.96 -0.81 -11.81
CA SER A 119 3.03 -2.06 -12.56
C SER A 119 2.07 -3.09 -11.97
N ASP A 120 1.72 -4.12 -12.73
CA ASP A 120 0.91 -5.24 -12.25
C ASP A 120 1.52 -5.88 -10.99
N LYS A 121 2.85 -5.96 -10.92
CA LYS A 121 3.57 -6.44 -9.73
C LYS A 121 3.30 -5.57 -8.51
N LEU A 122 3.37 -4.24 -8.67
CA LEU A 122 3.12 -3.29 -7.60
C LEU A 122 1.65 -3.32 -7.15
N GLN A 123 0.71 -3.38 -8.10
CA GLN A 123 -0.71 -3.52 -7.82
C GLN A 123 -0.99 -4.80 -7.04
N ASN A 124 -0.45 -5.94 -7.49
CA ASN A 124 -0.60 -7.22 -6.80
C ASN A 124 0.03 -7.19 -5.40
N ALA A 125 1.21 -6.61 -5.24
CA ALA A 125 1.85 -6.46 -3.93
C ALA A 125 1.05 -5.57 -2.99
N PHE A 126 0.51 -4.45 -3.49
CA PHE A 126 -0.33 -3.55 -2.73
C PHE A 126 -1.65 -4.21 -2.32
N HIS A 127 -2.32 -4.89 -3.25
CA HIS A 127 -3.53 -5.65 -2.97
C HIS A 127 -3.25 -6.72 -1.94
N PHE A 128 -2.22 -7.54 -2.13
CA PHE A 128 -1.79 -8.54 -1.16
C PHE A 128 -1.52 -7.93 0.22
N TYR A 129 -0.80 -6.82 0.31
CA TYR A 129 -0.56 -6.13 1.57
C TYR A 129 -1.87 -5.67 2.24
N ARG A 130 -2.77 -5.01 1.49
CA ARG A 130 -4.08 -4.57 2.00
C ARG A 130 -5.00 -5.72 2.39
N THR A 131 -4.97 -6.84 1.69
CA THR A 131 -5.88 -7.97 1.91
C THR A 131 -5.35 -8.99 2.90
N CYS A 132 -4.03 -9.22 2.94
CA CYS A 132 -3.41 -10.34 3.65
C CYS A 132 -2.56 -9.93 4.86
N ILE A 133 -2.07 -8.69 4.95
CA ILE A 133 -1.22 -8.27 6.08
C ILE A 133 -1.97 -7.31 7.01
N GLY A 134 -2.76 -6.39 6.47
CA GLY A 134 -3.47 -5.39 7.29
C GLY A 134 -4.63 -5.92 8.17
N TYR A 135 -5.26 -7.07 7.86
CA TYR A 135 -6.62 -7.35 8.35
C TYR A 135 -7.00 -8.83 8.61
N VAL A 136 -6.06 -9.74 8.88
CA VAL A 136 -6.34 -11.20 8.84
C VAL A 136 -6.99 -11.82 10.09
N LEU A 137 -7.19 -11.11 11.22
CA LEU A 137 -7.95 -11.70 12.34
C LEU A 137 -8.76 -10.66 13.14
N GLU A 138 -10.09 -10.62 12.94
CA GLU A 138 -10.97 -9.71 13.69
C GLU A 138 -11.36 -10.31 15.05
N GLN A 139 -11.66 -11.61 15.11
CA GLN A 139 -12.05 -12.29 16.35
C GLN A 139 -11.64 -13.78 16.35
N PHE A 140 -11.00 -14.21 17.44
CA PHE A 140 -10.79 -15.61 17.80
C PHE A 140 -11.66 -15.95 19.02
N ALA A 141 -12.50 -16.97 18.92
CA ALA A 141 -13.28 -17.47 20.05
C ALA A 141 -13.25 -19.00 20.08
N ALA A 142 -13.07 -19.56 21.28
CA ALA A 142 -13.07 -20.99 21.55
C ALA A 142 -14.13 -21.31 22.60
N GLN A 143 -14.98 -22.30 22.32
CA GLN A 143 -15.99 -22.78 23.27
C GLN A 143 -15.90 -24.29 23.42
N ARG A 144 -15.80 -24.78 24.65
CA ARG A 144 -15.82 -26.21 24.96
C ARG A 144 -17.23 -26.78 24.72
N ILE A 145 -17.30 -27.92 24.03
CA ILE A 145 -18.51 -28.69 23.73
C ILE A 145 -18.32 -30.13 24.23
N VAL A 146 -19.23 -30.58 25.09
CA VAL A 146 -19.30 -31.97 25.52
C VAL A 146 -20.39 -32.67 24.72
N LYS A 147 -20.00 -33.58 23.81
CA LYS A 147 -20.95 -34.43 23.09
C LYS A 147 -21.33 -35.61 23.97
N ALA A 148 -22.63 -35.76 24.21
CA ALA A 148 -23.15 -36.86 25.01
C ALA A 148 -22.84 -38.22 24.35
N ALA A 149 -22.62 -39.24 25.18
CA ALA A 149 -22.42 -40.61 24.70
C ALA A 149 -23.64 -41.08 23.89
N SER A 150 -23.39 -41.76 22.78
CA SER A 150 -24.41 -42.43 21.97
C SER A 150 -24.18 -43.95 22.02
N PRO A 151 -25.16 -44.78 21.60
CA PRO A 151 -25.00 -46.24 21.62
C PRO A 151 -23.77 -46.76 20.86
N ASN A 152 -23.27 -45.97 19.90
CA ASN A 152 -22.15 -46.35 19.03
C ASN A 152 -20.84 -45.61 19.34
N TYR A 153 -20.87 -44.58 20.21
CA TYR A 153 -19.70 -43.73 20.47
C TYR A 153 -19.68 -43.20 21.91
N PRO A 154 -18.53 -43.23 22.61
CA PRO A 154 -18.41 -42.65 23.95
C PRO A 154 -18.60 -41.13 23.91
N ALA A 155 -18.87 -40.53 25.07
CA ALA A 155 -18.89 -39.08 25.21
C ALA A 155 -17.52 -38.52 24.81
N GLN A 156 -17.51 -37.41 24.09
CA GLN A 156 -16.30 -36.75 23.62
C GLN A 156 -16.35 -35.26 23.95
N GLU A 157 -15.26 -34.78 24.55
CA GLU A 157 -15.03 -33.35 24.75
C GLU A 157 -14.26 -32.81 23.55
N THR A 158 -14.80 -31.76 22.94
CA THR A 158 -14.21 -31.07 21.78
C THR A 158 -14.34 -29.58 22.00
N ILE A 159 -13.62 -28.78 21.23
CA ILE A 159 -13.66 -27.33 21.29
C ILE A 159 -14.16 -26.84 19.94
N LEU A 160 -15.28 -26.13 19.94
CA LEU A 160 -15.74 -25.40 18.76
C LEU A 160 -14.96 -24.09 18.68
N LEU A 161 -14.18 -23.99 17.62
CA LEU A 161 -13.49 -22.77 17.25
C LEU A 161 -14.33 -21.97 16.29
N LYS A 162 -14.40 -20.66 16.55
CA LYS A 162 -14.93 -19.67 15.62
C LYS A 162 -13.80 -18.73 15.25
N LEU A 163 -13.39 -18.80 13.99
CA LEU A 163 -12.52 -17.81 13.37
C LEU A 163 -13.38 -16.87 12.56
N VAL A 164 -13.36 -15.58 12.90
CA VAL A 164 -14.02 -14.56 12.09
C VAL A 164 -12.98 -13.86 11.26
N VAL A 165 -13.09 -14.06 9.95
CA VAL A 165 -12.33 -13.33 8.95
C VAL A 165 -13.28 -12.33 8.32
N LYS A 166 -12.86 -11.07 8.26
CA LYS A 166 -13.62 -10.04 7.57
C LYS A 166 -13.27 -10.12 6.10
N ASP A 167 -14.28 -10.27 5.23
CA ASP A 167 -14.09 -10.03 3.80
C ASP A 167 -14.03 -8.50 3.59
N ASN A 168 -12.95 -8.02 3.01
CA ASN A 168 -12.73 -6.58 2.88
C ASN A 168 -13.29 -5.99 1.56
N MET A 169 -13.98 -6.78 0.73
CA MET A 169 -14.75 -6.26 -0.41
C MET A 169 -16.21 -5.93 -0.05
N ASP A 170 -16.68 -6.38 1.12
CA ASP A 170 -18.04 -6.17 1.58
C ASP A 170 -18.03 -6.00 3.12
N GLU A 171 -18.23 -4.77 3.60
CA GLU A 171 -18.26 -4.46 5.04
C GLU A 171 -19.35 -5.23 5.81
N ILE A 172 -20.33 -5.79 5.10
CA ILE A 172 -21.43 -6.58 5.67
C ILE A 172 -21.05 -8.06 5.79
N ASN A 173 -20.18 -8.58 4.91
CA ASN A 173 -19.83 -10.00 4.88
C ASN A 173 -18.65 -10.33 5.79
N LYS A 174 -18.98 -10.80 6.99
CA LYS A 174 -18.04 -11.53 7.85
C LYS A 174 -18.12 -13.00 7.50
N GLN A 175 -16.99 -13.60 7.13
CA GLN A 175 -16.91 -15.04 6.97
C GLN A 175 -16.45 -15.64 8.29
N ALA A 176 -17.37 -16.35 8.94
CA ALA A 176 -17.05 -17.12 10.13
C ALA A 176 -16.82 -18.57 9.72
N VAL A 177 -15.61 -19.07 9.97
CA VAL A 177 -15.31 -20.50 9.83
C VAL A 177 -15.46 -21.12 11.21
N PHE A 178 -16.29 -22.16 11.26
CA PHE A 178 -16.52 -22.95 12.46
C PHE A 178 -15.95 -24.33 12.23
N PHE A 179 -15.14 -24.81 13.16
CA PHE A 179 -14.64 -26.17 13.13
C PHE A 179 -14.37 -26.64 14.55
N GLU A 180 -14.52 -27.94 14.74
CA GLU A 180 -14.31 -28.58 16.03
C GLU A 180 -12.93 -29.19 16.06
N VAL A 181 -12.22 -28.97 17.17
CA VAL A 181 -10.88 -29.49 17.42
C VAL A 181 -10.82 -30.18 18.78
N TYR A 182 -9.83 -31.03 18.97
CA TYR A 182 -9.48 -31.53 20.30
C TYR A 182 -8.64 -30.50 21.07
N GLU A 183 -8.53 -30.67 22.39
CA GLU A 183 -7.88 -29.68 23.27
C GLU A 183 -6.39 -29.50 22.95
N ASP A 184 -5.69 -30.57 22.59
CA ASP A 184 -4.29 -30.55 22.16
C ASP A 184 -4.07 -29.80 20.84
N GLN A 185 -5.06 -29.84 19.94
CA GLN A 185 -5.03 -29.13 18.66
C GLN A 185 -5.31 -27.63 18.82
N LEU A 186 -6.03 -27.22 19.88
CA LEU A 186 -6.28 -25.81 20.18
C LEU A 186 -4.97 -25.07 20.47
N ASP A 187 -4.12 -25.66 21.30
CA ASP A 187 -2.85 -25.06 21.71
C ASP A 187 -1.90 -24.86 20.52
N GLU A 188 -1.88 -25.83 19.59
CA GLU A 188 -1.12 -25.74 18.34
C GLU A 188 -1.63 -24.58 17.46
N ILE A 189 -2.95 -24.43 17.33
CA ILE A 189 -3.56 -23.33 16.57
C ILE A 189 -3.23 -21.97 17.21
N ILE A 190 -3.30 -21.86 18.53
CA ILE A 190 -2.95 -20.62 19.25
C ILE A 190 -1.46 -20.29 19.06
N ALA A 191 -0.58 -21.29 19.11
CA ALA A 191 0.85 -21.11 18.90
C ALA A 191 1.14 -20.61 17.47
N VAL A 192 0.55 -21.24 16.44
CA VAL A 192 0.71 -20.83 15.05
C VAL A 192 0.19 -19.41 14.83
N LEU A 193 -1.00 -19.08 15.36
CA LEU A 193 -1.56 -17.73 15.24
C LEU A 193 -0.71 -16.69 15.96
N THR A 194 -0.13 -17.05 17.11
CA THR A 194 0.76 -16.17 17.89
C THR A 194 2.09 -15.94 17.18
N ASP A 195 2.67 -16.99 16.58
CA ASP A 195 3.89 -16.89 15.80
C ASP A 195 3.69 -16.10 14.52
N LEU A 196 2.59 -16.32 13.78
CA LEU A 196 2.23 -15.48 12.64
C LEU A 196 2.05 -14.03 13.05
N LYS A 197 1.44 -13.77 14.21
CA LYS A 197 1.34 -12.41 14.75
C LYS A 197 2.71 -11.83 15.11
N ASN A 198 3.61 -12.61 15.71
CA ASN A 198 4.91 -12.16 16.17
C ASN A 198 5.94 -11.98 15.04
N GLN A 199 5.91 -12.83 14.02
CA GLN A 199 6.74 -12.71 12.82
C GLN A 199 6.38 -11.46 12.01
N ASN A 200 5.13 -11.01 12.14
CA ASN A 200 4.62 -9.80 11.49
C ASN A 200 4.50 -8.61 12.46
N LYS A 201 5.10 -8.67 13.67
CA LYS A 201 5.31 -7.48 14.49
C LYS A 201 6.50 -6.71 13.93
N PRO A 202 6.40 -5.38 13.76
CA PRO A 202 7.51 -4.57 13.29
C PRO A 202 8.71 -4.66 14.27
N LYS A 203 9.93 -4.67 13.73
CA LYS A 203 11.18 -4.45 14.49
C LYS A 203 11.50 -2.96 14.51
#